data_AF-B8GCQ0-F1
#
_entry.id   AF-B8GCQ0-F1
#
_cell.length_a   1.000
_cell.length_b   1.000
_cell.length_c   1.000
_cell.angle_alpha   90.00
_cell.angle_beta   90.00
_cell.angle_gamma   90.00
#
_symmetry.space_group_name_H-M   'P 1'
#
loop_
_entity.id
_entity.type
_entity.pdbx_description
1 polymer ?
#
loop_
_entity_poly.entity_id
_entity_poly.type
_entity_poly.pdbx_seq_one_letter_code
_entity_poly.pdbx_strand_id
1 'polypeptide(L)'
;MSVRATIADLTDDRVIYRDLQPCDPNLPSLSMLRAELGLPANVTPRKRDVAYARVIVALAQAAQALRNGPPLTTVVVIGDTENDRLLTVHLQSLNEVVTYGFIGVDRPVAPATLEWNDVVATATRWALVHEWAAELTARGVNWSQTAILIDIDKTLLGPRGRSDGAIDDARAEAALIVATELLGDQFDRALFRRNYTELCRREWHALTLDNQDYTVAIALFATIAVFDLPAIEVQLAAGLSPTLLELLVAAQQVPAELQPLRKQLIERIEAGDPTPFVQFRRAELVTTAARMADGRLTLSNELFRLGRALQEQGALVLAASDKPAESALPSPEQMAAGLLPLHRIPAILD
;
A
#
# COMPACT_ATOMS: atom_id res chain seq x y z
N MET A 1 -16.86 8.46 -23.95
CA MET A 1 -16.85 7.34 -22.98
C MET A 1 -15.56 7.47 -22.18
N SER A 2 -15.61 7.36 -20.85
CA SER A 2 -14.41 7.34 -20.01
C SER A 2 -13.60 6.07 -20.30
N VAL A 3 -12.30 6.19 -20.57
CA VAL A 3 -11.41 5.04 -20.80
C VAL A 3 -11.21 4.32 -19.48
N ARG A 4 -11.36 3.00 -19.49
CA ARG A 4 -11.05 2.13 -18.34
C ARG A 4 -9.78 1.34 -18.62
N ALA A 5 -9.00 1.13 -17.58
CA ALA A 5 -7.80 0.30 -17.60
C ALA A 5 -7.64 -0.41 -16.25
N THR A 6 -6.72 -1.36 -16.21
CA THR A 6 -6.26 -2.05 -15.01
C THR A 6 -4.79 -1.70 -14.77
N ILE A 7 -4.28 -1.91 -13.56
CA ILE A 7 -2.84 -1.78 -13.30
C ILE A 7 -2.07 -2.82 -14.13
N ALA A 8 -2.62 -4.03 -14.24
CA ALA A 8 -2.13 -5.13 -15.07
C ALA A 8 -1.98 -4.76 -16.54
N ASP A 9 -2.83 -3.89 -17.10
CA ASP A 9 -2.64 -3.42 -18.47
C ASP A 9 -1.26 -2.74 -18.63
N LEU A 10 -0.77 -2.03 -17.60
CA LEU A 10 0.55 -1.40 -17.60
C LEU A 10 1.67 -2.36 -17.15
N THR A 11 1.40 -3.31 -16.24
CA THR A 11 2.46 -4.12 -15.59
C THR A 11 2.49 -5.60 -15.97
N ASP A 12 1.57 -6.06 -16.81
CA ASP A 12 1.14 -7.45 -16.99
C ASP A 12 0.63 -8.06 -15.66
N ASP A 13 1.52 -8.54 -14.80
CA ASP A 13 1.24 -8.88 -13.38
C ASP A 13 2.49 -8.66 -12.50
N ARG A 14 3.42 -7.82 -12.95
CA ARG A 14 4.66 -7.49 -12.21
C ARG A 14 4.35 -6.54 -11.05
N VAL A 15 3.52 -7.04 -10.15
CA VAL A 15 2.93 -6.33 -9.01
C VAL A 15 3.37 -7.02 -7.73
N ILE A 16 3.85 -6.23 -6.77
CA ILE A 16 4.35 -6.70 -5.49
C ILE A 16 3.57 -6.02 -4.36
N TYR A 17 2.92 -6.81 -3.50
CA TYR A 17 2.25 -6.32 -2.30
C TYR A 17 3.16 -6.42 -1.07
N ARG A 18 2.63 -6.03 0.09
CA ARG A 18 3.34 -5.96 1.38
C ARG A 18 4.11 -7.23 1.75
N ASP A 19 3.62 -8.40 1.37
CA ASP A 19 4.24 -9.70 1.68
C ASP A 19 5.45 -10.03 0.80
N LEU A 20 5.76 -9.18 -0.18
CA LEU A 20 6.80 -9.33 -1.19
C LEU A 20 6.67 -10.61 -2.03
N GLN A 21 5.48 -11.20 -2.10
CA GLN A 21 5.20 -12.24 -3.08
C GLN A 21 4.81 -11.59 -4.41
N PRO A 22 5.55 -11.86 -5.50
CA PRO A 22 5.16 -11.34 -6.81
C PRO A 22 3.83 -11.96 -7.26
N CYS A 23 2.98 -11.15 -7.90
CA CYS A 23 1.75 -11.65 -8.52
C CYS A 23 2.03 -12.43 -9.81
N ASP A 24 3.12 -12.10 -10.52
CA ASP A 24 3.61 -12.88 -11.67
C ASP A 24 4.25 -14.19 -11.18
N PRO A 25 3.66 -15.36 -11.47
CA PRO A 25 4.16 -16.65 -10.97
C PRO A 25 5.50 -17.07 -11.59
N ASN A 26 5.98 -16.38 -12.62
CA ASN A 26 7.29 -16.66 -13.23
C ASN A 26 8.43 -15.96 -12.50
N LEU A 27 8.14 -15.05 -11.56
CA LEU A 27 9.14 -14.38 -10.74
C LEU A 27 9.49 -15.19 -9.50
N PRO A 28 10.74 -15.09 -8.99
CA PRO A 28 11.14 -15.80 -7.80
C PRO A 28 10.36 -15.31 -6.57
N SER A 29 9.93 -16.24 -5.72
CA SER A 29 9.26 -15.92 -4.46
C SER A 29 10.22 -15.25 -3.47
N LEU A 30 9.68 -14.57 -2.45
CA LEU A 30 10.52 -14.07 -1.35
C LEU A 30 11.30 -15.19 -0.66
N SER A 31 10.74 -16.39 -0.57
CA SER A 31 11.44 -17.53 0.05
C SER A 31 12.70 -17.95 -0.73
N MET A 32 12.64 -17.92 -2.06
CA MET A 32 13.81 -18.15 -2.92
C MET A 32 14.82 -17.01 -2.78
N LEU A 33 14.35 -15.76 -2.88
CA LEU A 33 15.20 -14.58 -2.80
C LEU A 33 15.87 -14.43 -1.42
N ARG A 34 15.26 -14.91 -0.34
CA ARG A 34 15.89 -14.90 0.99
C ARG A 34 17.21 -15.66 1.03
N ALA A 35 17.24 -16.83 0.40
CA ALA A 35 18.47 -17.64 0.34
C ALA A 35 19.54 -16.95 -0.51
N GLU A 36 19.15 -16.42 -1.67
CA GLU A 36 20.05 -15.72 -2.60
C GLU A 36 20.63 -14.43 -2.01
N LEU A 37 19.79 -13.65 -1.34
CA LEU A 37 20.14 -12.34 -0.79
C LEU A 37 20.65 -12.41 0.66
N GLY A 38 20.68 -13.58 1.29
CA GLY A 38 21.09 -13.74 2.69
C GLY A 38 20.19 -12.97 3.67
N LEU A 39 18.88 -12.94 3.41
CA LEU A 39 17.91 -12.23 4.25
C LEU A 39 17.46 -13.12 5.43
N PRO A 40 17.16 -12.53 6.60
CA PRO A 40 16.69 -13.28 7.75
C PRO A 40 15.40 -14.04 7.46
N ALA A 41 15.30 -15.25 8.03
CA ALA A 41 14.05 -16.00 8.02
C ALA A 41 12.96 -15.25 8.80
N ASN A 42 11.71 -15.37 8.36
CA ASN A 42 10.50 -14.86 9.00
C ASN A 42 10.39 -13.34 9.16
N VAL A 43 11.29 -12.55 8.59
CA VAL A 43 11.15 -11.09 8.53
C VAL A 43 10.84 -10.67 7.10
N THR A 44 9.74 -9.98 6.88
CA THR A 44 9.39 -9.40 5.58
C THR A 44 9.88 -7.95 5.54
N PRO A 45 10.87 -7.63 4.69
CA PRO A 45 11.36 -6.26 4.52
C PRO A 45 10.24 -5.28 4.18
N ARG A 46 10.34 -4.06 4.71
CA ARG A 46 9.44 -2.94 4.41
C ARG A 46 10.09 -1.96 3.47
N LYS A 47 9.28 -1.12 2.81
CA LYS A 47 9.75 -0.10 1.85
C LYS A 47 10.86 0.82 2.39
N ARG A 48 10.89 0.98 3.72
CA ARG A 48 11.88 1.76 4.47
C ARG A 48 13.17 1.00 4.82
N ASP A 49 13.30 -0.25 4.41
CA ASP A 49 14.46 -1.09 4.70
C ASP A 49 15.34 -1.22 3.45
N VAL A 50 16.66 -1.22 3.62
CA VAL A 50 17.61 -1.51 2.54
C VAL A 50 17.37 -2.92 1.97
N ALA A 51 16.93 -3.87 2.80
CA ALA A 51 16.59 -5.22 2.38
C ALA A 51 15.44 -5.25 1.35
N TYR A 52 14.47 -4.33 1.43
CA TYR A 52 13.40 -4.22 0.45
C TYR A 52 13.94 -3.76 -0.91
N ALA A 53 14.86 -2.79 -0.93
CA ALA A 53 15.51 -2.34 -2.16
C ALA A 53 16.24 -3.49 -2.87
N ARG A 54 16.94 -4.35 -2.13
CA ARG A 54 17.62 -5.55 -2.67
C ARG A 54 16.64 -6.53 -3.30
N VAL A 55 15.49 -6.77 -2.64
CA VAL A 55 14.43 -7.64 -3.18
C VAL A 55 13.86 -7.05 -4.48
N ILE A 56 13.57 -5.75 -4.51
CA ILE A 56 13.05 -5.08 -5.71
C ILE A 56 14.03 -5.17 -6.88
N VAL A 57 15.34 -4.94 -6.66
CA VAL A 57 16.34 -5.06 -7.73
C VAL A 57 16.40 -6.48 -8.27
N ALA A 58 16.43 -7.49 -7.39
CA ALA A 58 16.44 -8.89 -7.81
C ALA A 58 15.19 -9.26 -8.62
N LEU A 59 14.00 -8.81 -8.20
CA LEU A 59 12.75 -9.01 -8.93
C LEU A 59 12.74 -8.29 -10.28
N ALA A 60 13.24 -7.05 -10.34
CA ALA A 60 13.34 -6.31 -11.60
C ALA A 60 14.32 -6.97 -12.57
N GLN A 61 15.46 -7.47 -12.10
CA GLN A 61 16.43 -8.22 -12.91
C GLN A 61 15.83 -9.53 -13.42
N ALA A 62 15.14 -10.29 -12.57
CA ALA A 62 14.44 -11.51 -12.98
C ALA A 62 13.37 -11.23 -14.04
N ALA A 63 12.55 -10.18 -13.84
CA ALA A 63 11.55 -9.76 -14.80
C ALA A 63 12.15 -9.29 -16.14
N GLN A 64 13.29 -8.59 -16.11
CA GLN A 64 14.02 -8.19 -17.32
C GLN A 64 14.56 -9.41 -18.08
N ALA A 65 15.11 -10.39 -17.35
CA ALA A 65 15.61 -11.63 -17.93
C ALA A 65 14.49 -12.42 -18.61
N LEU A 66 13.30 -12.52 -18.00
CA LEU A 66 12.11 -13.16 -18.60
C LEU A 66 11.70 -12.52 -19.93
N ARG A 67 11.89 -11.21 -20.08
CA ARG A 67 11.62 -10.48 -21.33
C ARG A 67 12.74 -10.59 -22.36
N ASN A 68 13.85 -11.27 -22.04
CA ASN A 68 15.09 -11.26 -22.82
C ASN A 68 15.61 -9.85 -23.12
N GLY A 69 15.37 -8.91 -22.19
CA GLY A 69 15.82 -7.53 -22.32
C GLY A 69 17.30 -7.37 -21.97
N PRO A 70 17.92 -6.23 -22.34
CA PRO A 70 19.28 -5.92 -21.91
C PRO A 70 19.38 -5.77 -20.38
N PRO A 71 20.56 -5.95 -19.78
CA PRO A 71 20.74 -5.77 -18.34
C PRO A 71 20.27 -4.38 -17.89
N LEU A 72 19.55 -4.36 -16.77
CA LEU A 72 19.11 -3.12 -16.15
C LEU A 72 20.32 -2.34 -15.63
N THR A 73 20.41 -1.08 -16.00
CA THR A 73 21.41 -0.14 -15.48
C THR A 73 20.77 0.93 -14.60
N THR A 74 19.45 1.07 -14.67
CA THR A 74 18.72 2.14 -14.01
C THR A 74 17.42 1.62 -13.40
N VAL A 75 17.10 2.09 -12.19
CA VAL A 75 15.80 1.91 -11.57
C VAL A 75 15.24 3.28 -11.25
N VAL A 76 13.99 3.54 -11.63
CA VAL A 76 13.29 4.77 -11.23
C VAL A 76 12.10 4.43 -10.34
N VAL A 77 11.86 5.26 -9.33
CA VAL A 77 10.76 5.10 -8.38
C VAL A 77 9.79 6.27 -8.56
N ILE A 78 8.50 5.96 -8.70
CA ILE A 78 7.42 6.94 -8.76
C ILE A 78 6.49 6.70 -7.58
N GLY A 79 6.26 7.71 -6.75
CA GLY A 79 5.42 7.61 -5.56
C GLY A 79 4.88 8.96 -5.09
N ASP A 80 4.23 8.99 -3.93
CA ASP A 80 3.66 10.20 -3.31
C ASP A 80 4.21 10.48 -1.90
N THR A 81 4.96 9.54 -1.31
CA THR A 81 5.36 9.61 0.10
C THR A 81 6.87 9.65 0.33
N GLU A 82 7.24 9.96 1.58
CA GLU A 82 8.63 9.86 2.04
C GLU A 82 9.16 8.41 2.00
N ASN A 83 8.30 7.39 2.07
CA ASN A 83 8.76 6.01 1.94
C ASN A 83 9.26 5.71 0.52
N ASP A 84 8.68 6.33 -0.51
CA ASP A 84 9.12 6.21 -1.91
C ASP A 84 10.44 6.95 -2.14
N ARG A 85 10.59 8.12 -1.52
CA ARG A 85 11.85 8.86 -1.49
C ARG A 85 12.95 8.01 -0.85
N LEU A 86 12.67 7.45 0.33
CA LEU A 86 13.63 6.65 1.07
C LEU A 86 14.01 5.37 0.31
N LEU A 87 13.05 4.72 -0.37
CA LEU A 87 13.33 3.60 -1.25
C LEU A 87 14.31 3.99 -2.37
N THR A 88 14.13 5.17 -2.97
CA THR A 88 15.06 5.69 -3.98
C THR A 88 16.47 5.82 -3.42
N VAL A 89 16.61 6.35 -2.20
CA VAL A 89 17.92 6.49 -1.52
C VAL A 89 18.52 5.12 -1.21
N HIS A 90 17.73 4.15 -0.77
CA HIS A 90 18.22 2.79 -0.52
C HIS A 90 18.69 2.09 -1.79
N LEU A 91 17.94 2.20 -2.89
CA LEU A 91 18.35 1.68 -4.20
C LEU A 91 19.67 2.31 -4.65
N GLN A 92 19.81 3.63 -4.52
CA GLN A 92 21.05 4.34 -4.82
C GLN A 92 22.23 3.82 -3.97
N SER A 93 21.98 3.51 -2.68
CA SER A 93 23.02 3.02 -1.77
C SER A 93 23.56 1.63 -2.08
N LEU A 94 22.82 0.83 -2.88
CA LEU A 94 23.29 -0.49 -3.30
C LEU A 94 24.47 -0.39 -4.30
N ASN A 95 24.60 0.75 -5.00
CA ASN A 95 25.60 0.97 -6.05
C ASN A 95 25.59 -0.07 -7.19
N GLU A 96 24.46 -0.76 -7.39
CA GLU A 96 24.27 -1.75 -8.46
C GLU A 96 23.62 -1.14 -9.71
N VAL A 97 22.83 -0.08 -9.52
CA VAL A 97 22.07 0.62 -10.56
C VAL A 97 22.07 2.12 -10.30
N VAL A 98 21.97 2.92 -11.36
CA VAL A 98 21.64 4.34 -11.23
C VAL A 98 20.19 4.47 -10.79
N THR A 99 19.89 5.34 -9.83
CA THR A 99 18.52 5.48 -9.33
C THR A 99 18.01 6.92 -9.46
N TYR A 100 16.73 7.08 -9.80
CA TYR A 100 16.02 8.36 -9.72
C TYR A 100 14.65 8.21 -9.07
N GLY A 101 14.18 9.26 -8.41
CA GLY A 101 12.87 9.27 -7.75
C GLY A 101 11.99 10.41 -8.26
N PHE A 102 10.68 10.19 -8.32
CA PHE A 102 9.65 11.20 -8.51
C PHE A 102 8.61 11.09 -7.40
N ILE A 103 8.41 12.18 -6.66
CA ILE A 103 7.41 12.28 -5.58
C ILE A 103 6.34 13.29 -5.99
N GLY A 104 5.15 12.80 -6.32
CA GLY A 104 4.03 13.61 -6.82
C GLY A 104 2.96 13.88 -5.77
N VAL A 105 2.40 15.09 -5.80
CA VAL A 105 1.15 15.43 -5.10
C VAL A 105 0.49 16.60 -5.80
N ASP A 106 -0.79 16.48 -6.15
CA ASP A 106 -1.54 17.63 -6.66
C ASP A 106 -1.80 18.64 -5.54
N ARG A 107 -1.25 19.84 -5.69
CA ARG A 107 -1.48 20.98 -4.79
C ARG A 107 -2.18 22.11 -5.54
N PRO A 108 -3.49 22.02 -5.82
CA PRO A 108 -4.17 22.86 -6.81
C PRO A 108 -4.02 24.37 -6.57
N VAL A 109 -3.83 24.79 -5.32
CA VAL A 109 -3.64 26.21 -4.93
C VAL A 109 -2.18 26.68 -5.09
N ALA A 110 -1.20 25.78 -4.99
CA ALA A 110 0.21 26.12 -5.14
C ALA A 110 0.63 26.15 -6.63
N PRO A 111 1.66 26.93 -7.01
CA PRO A 111 2.25 26.86 -8.35
C PRO A 111 2.70 25.44 -8.73
N ALA A 112 2.66 25.13 -10.01
CA ALA A 112 3.26 23.91 -10.54
C ALA A 112 4.80 24.04 -10.45
N THR A 113 5.44 23.19 -9.66
CA THR A 113 6.89 23.17 -9.49
C THR A 113 7.39 21.73 -9.54
N LEU A 114 8.56 21.56 -10.15
CA LEU A 114 9.36 20.34 -10.15
C LEU A 114 10.72 20.70 -9.55
N GLU A 115 10.99 20.21 -8.34
CA GLU A 115 12.20 20.55 -7.59
C GLU A 115 13.05 19.31 -7.37
N TRP A 116 14.31 19.37 -7.80
CA TRP A 116 15.28 18.31 -7.59
C TRP A 116 16.02 18.48 -6.27
N ASN A 117 16.12 17.39 -5.53
CA ASN A 117 17.04 17.23 -4.42
C ASN A 117 17.83 15.93 -4.66
N ASP A 118 19.10 16.09 -5.04
CA ASP A 118 19.97 15.03 -5.55
C ASP A 118 19.29 14.21 -6.66
N VAL A 119 19.03 12.93 -6.39
CA VAL A 119 18.42 11.98 -7.34
C VAL A 119 16.90 11.96 -7.31
N VAL A 120 16.25 12.74 -6.44
CA VAL A 120 14.80 12.74 -6.26
C VAL A 120 14.20 14.08 -6.65
N ALA A 121 13.23 14.05 -7.56
CA ALA A 121 12.39 15.19 -7.88
C ALA A 121 11.09 15.16 -7.04
N THR A 122 10.66 16.33 -6.57
CA THR A 122 9.36 16.53 -5.91
C THR A 122 8.50 17.43 -6.77
N ALA A 123 7.27 17.03 -7.04
CA ALA A 123 6.36 17.74 -7.91
C ALA A 123 5.06 18.11 -7.20
N THR A 124 4.59 19.33 -7.43
CA THR A 124 3.27 19.79 -6.95
C THR A 124 2.13 19.46 -7.89
N ARG A 125 2.41 18.73 -8.99
CA ARG A 125 1.43 18.22 -9.95
C ARG A 125 1.86 16.86 -10.49
N TRP A 126 0.93 15.93 -10.64
CA TRP A 126 1.20 14.64 -11.29
C TRP A 126 1.63 14.79 -12.76
N ALA A 127 1.07 15.76 -13.47
CA ALA A 127 1.41 16.02 -14.88
C ALA A 127 2.90 16.34 -15.12
N LEU A 128 3.63 16.82 -14.11
CA LEU A 128 5.07 17.12 -14.22
C LEU A 128 5.94 15.86 -14.31
N VAL A 129 5.36 14.66 -14.15
CA VAL A 129 6.07 13.39 -14.37
C VAL A 129 6.60 13.26 -15.81
N HIS A 130 5.91 13.88 -16.78
CA HIS A 130 6.36 13.89 -18.18
C HIS A 130 7.60 14.77 -18.38
N GLU A 131 7.65 15.93 -17.73
CA GLU A 131 8.81 16.82 -17.74
C GLU A 131 10.00 16.16 -17.05
N TRP A 132 9.77 15.54 -15.89
CA TRP A 132 10.77 14.74 -15.18
C TRP A 132 11.37 13.63 -16.06
N ALA A 133 10.54 12.85 -16.77
CA ALA A 133 11.02 11.80 -17.66
C ALA A 133 11.79 12.37 -18.88
N ALA A 134 11.37 13.52 -19.41
CA ALA A 134 12.10 14.21 -20.47
C ALA A 134 13.48 14.68 -19.99
N GLU A 135 13.57 15.22 -18.77
CA GLU A 135 14.85 15.58 -18.15
C GLU A 135 15.76 14.36 -17.97
N LEU A 136 15.23 13.22 -17.50
CA LEU A 136 16.02 11.99 -17.37
C LEU A 136 16.55 11.49 -18.72
N THR A 137 15.74 11.60 -19.78
CA THR A 137 16.17 11.28 -21.14
C THR A 137 17.30 12.22 -21.58
N ALA A 138 17.19 13.51 -21.30
CA ALA A 138 18.25 14.49 -21.58
C ALA A 138 19.54 14.24 -20.78
N ARG A 139 19.43 13.65 -19.58
CA ARG A 139 20.56 13.18 -18.76
C ARG A 139 21.16 11.85 -19.25
N GLY A 140 20.63 11.25 -20.31
CA GLY A 140 21.15 10.04 -20.93
C GLY A 140 20.60 8.73 -20.37
N VAL A 141 19.48 8.76 -19.63
CA VAL A 141 18.79 7.53 -19.20
C VAL A 141 18.33 6.73 -20.42
N ASN A 142 18.77 5.47 -20.51
CA ASN A 142 18.34 4.54 -21.53
C ASN A 142 17.14 3.72 -21.03
N TRP A 143 15.94 4.06 -21.52
CA TRP A 143 14.71 3.41 -21.09
C TRP A 143 14.67 1.91 -21.33
N SER A 144 15.32 1.39 -22.39
CA SER A 144 15.40 -0.07 -22.64
C SER A 144 16.16 -0.85 -21.55
N GLN A 145 16.99 -0.15 -20.76
CA GLN A 145 17.76 -0.68 -19.63
C GLN A 145 17.27 -0.13 -18.29
N THR A 146 16.03 0.38 -18.25
CA THR A 146 15.44 1.01 -17.07
C THR A 146 14.24 0.21 -16.57
N ALA A 147 14.22 -0.07 -15.27
CA ALA A 147 13.03 -0.51 -14.56
C ALA A 147 12.32 0.68 -13.90
N ILE A 148 11.01 0.74 -14.02
CA ILE A 148 10.13 1.73 -13.42
C ILE A 148 9.33 1.03 -12.35
N LEU A 149 9.50 1.43 -11.09
CA LEU A 149 8.69 0.97 -9.97
C LEU A 149 7.69 2.06 -9.60
N ILE A 150 6.41 1.79 -9.82
CA ILE A 150 5.33 2.73 -9.51
C ILE A 150 4.63 2.29 -8.22
N ASP A 151 4.51 3.17 -7.23
CA ASP A 151 3.64 2.92 -6.09
C ASP A 151 2.16 2.87 -6.53
N ILE A 152 1.37 2.00 -5.91
CA ILE A 152 -0.04 1.86 -6.24
C ILE A 152 -0.90 2.85 -5.46
N ASP A 153 -0.88 2.76 -4.13
CA ASP A 153 -1.88 3.41 -3.29
C ASP A 153 -1.58 4.89 -3.18
N LYS A 154 -2.49 5.73 -3.66
CA LYS A 154 -2.34 7.20 -3.67
C LYS A 154 -1.28 7.73 -4.64
N THR A 155 -0.80 6.86 -5.53
CA THR A 155 0.09 7.20 -6.64
C THR A 155 -0.56 6.79 -7.96
N LEU A 156 -0.50 5.51 -8.34
CA LEU A 156 -1.13 5.03 -9.58
C LEU A 156 -2.66 4.94 -9.44
N LEU A 157 -3.15 4.52 -8.27
CA LEU A 157 -4.56 4.41 -7.92
C LEU A 157 -4.91 5.49 -6.89
N GLY A 158 -5.84 6.37 -7.23
CA GLY A 158 -6.28 7.48 -6.38
C GLY A 158 -5.19 8.53 -6.14
N PRO A 159 -4.57 9.13 -7.18
CA PRO A 159 -3.43 10.04 -7.05
C PRO A 159 -3.58 11.08 -5.92
N ARG A 160 -2.53 11.22 -5.12
CA ARG A 160 -2.47 12.11 -3.95
C ARG A 160 -2.82 13.54 -4.29
N GLY A 161 -3.72 14.14 -3.50
CA GLY A 161 -4.16 15.52 -3.66
C GLY A 161 -5.27 15.70 -4.70
N ARG A 162 -5.72 14.61 -5.34
CA ARG A 162 -6.81 14.59 -6.32
C ARG A 162 -7.94 13.67 -5.88
N SER A 163 -7.67 12.37 -5.78
CA SER A 163 -8.69 11.33 -5.53
C SER A 163 -8.29 10.33 -4.43
N ASP A 164 -7.22 10.62 -3.67
CA ASP A 164 -6.73 9.73 -2.61
C ASP A 164 -7.70 9.53 -1.45
N GLY A 165 -8.62 10.49 -1.23
CA GLY A 165 -9.68 10.35 -0.23
C GLY A 165 -10.57 9.12 -0.45
N ALA A 166 -10.76 8.70 -1.70
CA ALA A 166 -11.57 7.51 -2.02
C ALA A 166 -10.97 6.21 -1.47
N ILE A 167 -9.64 6.12 -1.33
CA ILE A 167 -8.97 4.98 -0.70
C ILE A 167 -9.26 4.95 0.80
N ASP A 168 -9.18 6.10 1.47
CA ASP A 168 -9.46 6.20 2.90
C ASP A 168 -10.95 5.95 3.18
N ASP A 169 -11.84 6.43 2.32
CA ASP A 169 -13.28 6.15 2.38
C ASP A 169 -13.58 4.66 2.18
N ALA A 170 -12.88 3.97 1.27
CA ALA A 170 -13.01 2.52 1.07
C ALA A 170 -12.69 1.77 2.36
N ARG A 171 -11.60 2.16 3.00
CA ARG A 171 -11.13 1.57 4.24
C ARG A 171 -12.11 1.82 5.39
N ALA A 172 -12.58 3.06 5.53
CA ALA A 172 -13.57 3.41 6.56
C ALA A 172 -14.90 2.67 6.35
N GLU A 173 -15.35 2.48 5.09
CA GLU A 173 -16.54 1.70 4.79
C GLU A 173 -16.36 0.22 5.13
N ALA A 174 -15.20 -0.37 4.81
CA ALA A 174 -14.90 -1.76 5.17
C ALA A 174 -14.92 -1.99 6.68
N ALA A 175 -14.35 -1.05 7.45
CA ALA A 175 -14.41 -1.07 8.90
C ALA A 175 -15.86 -1.04 9.42
N LEU A 176 -16.73 -0.24 8.80
CA LEU A 176 -18.15 -0.18 9.15
C LEU A 176 -18.92 -1.46 8.80
N ILE A 177 -18.63 -2.08 7.65
CA ILE A 177 -19.25 -3.34 7.23
C ILE A 177 -18.91 -4.42 8.25
N VAL A 178 -17.61 -4.61 8.56
CA VAL A 178 -17.17 -5.64 9.51
C VAL A 178 -17.70 -5.38 10.91
N ALA A 179 -17.73 -4.13 11.38
CA ALA A 179 -18.31 -3.81 12.67
C ALA A 179 -19.82 -4.12 12.72
N THR A 180 -20.55 -3.87 11.64
CA THR A 180 -21.98 -4.21 11.52
C THR A 180 -22.18 -5.72 11.55
N GLU A 181 -21.37 -6.49 10.82
CA GLU A 181 -21.44 -7.95 10.77
C GLU A 181 -21.15 -8.59 12.14
N LEU A 182 -20.18 -8.06 12.87
CA LEU A 182 -19.75 -8.64 14.15
C LEU A 182 -20.65 -8.25 15.33
N LEU A 183 -21.16 -7.02 15.35
CA LEU A 183 -21.93 -6.50 16.49
C LEU A 183 -23.45 -6.53 16.28
N GLY A 184 -23.92 -6.63 15.04
CA GLY A 184 -25.34 -6.67 14.72
C GLY A 184 -26.12 -5.53 15.39
N ASP A 185 -27.17 -5.87 16.13
CA ASP A 185 -28.05 -4.91 16.83
C ASP A 185 -27.33 -4.09 17.92
N GLN A 186 -26.18 -4.55 18.42
CA GLN A 186 -25.39 -3.80 19.41
C GLN A 186 -24.51 -2.72 18.76
N PHE A 187 -24.51 -2.60 17.44
CA PHE A 187 -23.62 -1.69 16.73
C PHE A 187 -24.10 -0.23 16.81
N ASP A 188 -23.48 0.57 17.68
CA ASP A 188 -23.58 2.04 17.59
C ASP A 188 -22.63 2.57 16.50
N ARG A 189 -23.19 2.73 15.31
CA ARG A 189 -22.48 3.27 14.14
C ARG A 189 -21.91 4.67 14.37
N ALA A 190 -22.60 5.52 15.13
CA ALA A 190 -22.15 6.89 15.35
C ALA A 190 -20.95 6.92 16.31
N LEU A 191 -21.01 6.13 17.38
CA LEU A 191 -19.91 5.95 18.31
C LEU A 191 -18.69 5.31 17.65
N PHE A 192 -18.87 4.25 16.86
CA PHE A 192 -17.77 3.62 16.13
C PHE A 192 -17.05 4.61 15.21
N ARG A 193 -17.79 5.42 14.43
CA ARG A 193 -17.18 6.42 13.55
C ARG A 193 -16.35 7.44 14.34
N ARG A 194 -16.86 7.91 15.48
CA ARG A 194 -16.11 8.83 16.35
C ARG A 194 -14.82 8.19 16.85
N ASN A 195 -14.90 6.97 17.38
CA ASN A 195 -13.75 6.23 17.89
C ASN A 195 -12.72 5.97 16.78
N TYR A 196 -13.16 5.49 15.62
CA TYR A 196 -12.29 5.24 14.46
C TYR A 196 -11.58 6.52 13.99
N THR A 197 -12.31 7.61 13.80
CA THR A 197 -11.72 8.91 13.39
C THR A 197 -10.72 9.42 14.41
N GLU A 198 -10.99 9.28 15.71
CA GLU A 198 -10.06 9.66 16.77
C GLU A 198 -8.78 8.81 16.73
N LEU A 199 -8.91 7.48 16.61
CA LEU A 199 -7.79 6.54 16.56
C LEU A 199 -6.94 6.64 15.28
N CYS A 200 -7.41 7.32 14.23
CA CYS A 200 -6.61 7.64 13.05
C CYS A 200 -5.64 8.81 13.26
N ARG A 201 -5.71 9.51 14.40
CA ARG A 201 -4.85 10.65 14.68
C ARG A 201 -3.46 10.21 15.16
N ARG A 202 -2.45 11.04 14.91
CA ARG A 202 -1.03 10.74 15.19
C ARG A 202 -0.76 10.47 16.67
N GLU A 203 -1.53 11.09 17.55
CA GLU A 203 -1.48 10.95 19.00
C GLU A 203 -1.68 9.48 19.44
N TRP A 204 -2.40 8.70 18.63
CA TRP A 204 -2.67 7.28 18.89
C TRP A 204 -1.64 6.33 18.26
N HIS A 205 -0.68 6.82 17.46
CA HIS A 205 0.26 5.97 16.72
C HIS A 205 1.18 5.14 17.62
N ALA A 206 1.42 5.55 18.87
CA ALA A 206 2.17 4.74 19.83
C ALA A 206 1.43 3.42 20.17
N LEU A 207 0.10 3.43 20.14
CA LEU A 207 -0.74 2.25 20.38
C LEU A 207 -1.12 1.54 19.07
N THR A 208 -1.54 2.30 18.05
CA THR A 208 -2.01 1.73 16.78
C THR A 208 -0.87 1.32 15.86
N LEU A 209 0.36 1.79 16.10
CA LEU A 209 1.53 1.59 15.26
C LEU A 209 1.33 2.04 13.82
N ASP A 210 0.44 3.01 13.59
CA ASP A 210 -0.02 3.41 12.25
C ASP A 210 -0.58 2.21 11.44
N ASN A 211 -1.13 1.22 12.15
CA ASN A 211 -1.70 0.01 11.59
C ASN A 211 -3.23 0.04 11.64
N GLN A 212 -3.85 0.04 10.47
CA GLN A 212 -5.31 0.12 10.35
C GLN A 212 -6.03 -1.12 10.91
N ASP A 213 -5.40 -2.29 10.95
CA ASP A 213 -5.96 -3.46 11.64
C ASP A 213 -6.15 -3.16 13.13
N TYR A 214 -5.17 -2.47 13.73
CA TYR A 214 -5.19 -2.13 15.15
C TYR A 214 -6.20 -1.03 15.41
N THR A 215 -6.22 0.01 14.58
CA THR A 215 -7.21 1.09 14.64
C THR A 215 -8.64 0.54 14.60
N VAL A 216 -8.96 -0.35 13.64
CA VAL A 216 -10.30 -0.91 13.49
C VAL A 216 -10.64 -1.83 14.66
N ALA A 217 -9.71 -2.70 15.10
CA ALA A 217 -9.93 -3.55 16.26
C ALA A 217 -10.21 -2.74 17.53
N ILE A 218 -9.37 -1.73 17.83
CA ILE A 218 -9.53 -0.88 19.01
C ILE A 218 -10.86 -0.11 18.93
N ALA A 219 -11.21 0.45 17.77
CA ALA A 219 -12.48 1.14 17.57
C ALA A 219 -13.69 0.22 17.83
N LEU A 220 -13.61 -1.04 17.39
CA LEU A 220 -14.66 -2.05 17.59
C LEU A 220 -14.87 -2.34 19.08
N PHE A 221 -13.81 -2.71 19.80
CA PHE A 221 -13.89 -3.01 21.24
C PHE A 221 -14.25 -1.77 22.07
N ALA A 222 -13.83 -0.57 21.67
CA ALA A 222 -14.23 0.67 22.33
C ALA A 222 -15.72 1.00 22.13
N THR A 223 -16.30 0.64 20.98
CA THR A 223 -17.72 0.92 20.67
C THR A 223 -18.67 0.20 21.62
N ILE A 224 -18.27 -0.96 22.14
CA ILE A 224 -19.04 -1.73 23.12
C ILE A 224 -18.47 -1.63 24.54
N ALA A 225 -17.68 -0.59 24.82
CA ALA A 225 -17.09 -0.29 26.12
C ALA A 225 -16.17 -1.39 26.71
N VAL A 226 -15.62 -2.28 25.88
CA VAL A 226 -14.55 -3.22 26.32
C VAL A 226 -13.23 -2.47 26.50
N PHE A 227 -12.96 -1.48 25.65
CA PHE A 227 -11.83 -0.56 25.80
C PHE A 227 -12.32 0.84 26.18
N ASP A 228 -11.71 1.41 27.21
CA ASP A 228 -11.94 2.79 27.65
C ASP A 228 -10.86 3.69 27.01
N LEU A 229 -11.21 4.32 25.88
CA LEU A 229 -10.28 5.21 25.16
C LEU A 229 -9.80 6.38 26.03
N PRO A 230 -10.67 7.13 26.75
CA PRO A 230 -10.21 8.14 27.70
C PRO A 230 -9.17 7.63 28.71
N ALA A 231 -9.37 6.44 29.29
CA ALA A 231 -8.40 5.88 30.23
C ALA A 231 -7.07 5.51 29.56
N ILE A 232 -7.10 5.03 28.31
CA ILE A 232 -5.89 4.74 27.53
C ILE A 232 -5.18 6.05 27.14
N GLU A 233 -5.91 7.10 26.77
CA GLU A 233 -5.34 8.42 26.46
C GLU A 233 -4.57 9.01 27.64
N VAL A 234 -5.12 8.89 28.86
CA VAL A 234 -4.42 9.30 30.09
C VAL A 234 -3.11 8.52 30.29
N GLN A 235 -3.10 7.22 29.98
CA GLN A 235 -1.88 6.40 30.06
C GLN A 235 -0.84 6.84 29.03
N LEU A 236 -1.25 7.08 27.78
CA LEU A 236 -0.37 7.59 26.73
C LEU A 236 0.22 8.95 27.10
N ALA A 237 -0.60 9.86 27.66
CA ALA A 237 -0.15 11.16 28.15
C ALA A 237 0.83 11.06 29.32
N ALA A 238 0.74 10.00 30.13
CA ALA A 238 1.69 9.70 31.19
C ALA A 238 2.99 9.03 30.69
N GLY A 239 3.15 8.84 29.38
CA GLY A 239 4.32 8.20 28.77
C GLY A 239 4.29 6.66 28.82
N LEU A 240 3.15 6.07 29.19
CA LEU A 240 2.95 4.63 29.04
C LEU A 240 2.62 4.32 27.57
N SER A 241 2.87 3.09 27.13
CA SER A 241 2.58 2.67 25.76
C SER A 241 2.01 1.25 25.79
N PRO A 242 0.74 1.09 26.24
CA PRO A 242 0.10 -0.21 26.19
C PRO A 242 0.03 -0.69 24.75
N THR A 243 0.20 -1.98 24.55
CA THR A 243 0.07 -2.63 23.24
C THR A 243 -1.36 -3.13 23.04
N LEU A 244 -1.78 -3.28 21.78
CA LEU A 244 -3.07 -3.93 21.49
C LEU A 244 -3.14 -5.35 22.09
N LEU A 245 -2.04 -6.11 22.08
CA LEU A 245 -1.98 -7.44 22.68
C LEU A 245 -2.29 -7.40 24.18
N GLU A 246 -1.66 -6.50 24.93
CA GLU A 246 -1.92 -6.34 26.36
C GLU A 246 -3.37 -5.94 26.64
N LEU A 247 -3.93 -5.02 25.85
CA LEU A 247 -5.34 -4.62 25.96
C LEU A 247 -6.27 -5.81 25.69
N LEU A 248 -6.02 -6.59 24.63
CA LEU A 248 -6.81 -7.77 24.31
C LEU A 248 -6.71 -8.83 25.40
N VAL A 249 -5.53 -9.09 25.96
CA VAL A 249 -5.36 -10.08 27.04
C VAL A 249 -6.06 -9.62 28.33
N ALA A 250 -5.92 -8.34 28.69
CA ALA A 250 -6.50 -7.78 29.91
C ALA A 250 -8.02 -7.55 29.81
N ALA A 251 -8.59 -7.51 28.60
CA ALA A 251 -10.01 -7.27 28.36
C ALA A 251 -10.91 -8.22 29.17
N GLN A 252 -11.82 -7.63 29.95
CA GLN A 252 -12.86 -8.34 30.69
C GLN A 252 -14.21 -8.11 30.02
N GLN A 253 -15.18 -8.99 30.30
CA GLN A 253 -16.57 -8.85 29.83
C GLN A 253 -16.72 -8.74 28.30
N VAL A 254 -15.79 -9.33 27.55
CA VAL A 254 -15.86 -9.38 26.08
C VAL A 254 -17.08 -10.20 25.65
N PRO A 255 -18.03 -9.63 24.87
CA PRO A 255 -19.20 -10.35 24.39
C PRO A 255 -18.84 -11.61 23.61
N ALA A 256 -19.70 -12.62 23.67
CA ALA A 256 -19.45 -13.94 23.07
C ALA A 256 -19.16 -13.85 21.56
N GLU A 257 -19.81 -12.90 20.88
CA GLU A 257 -19.70 -12.63 19.45
C GLU A 257 -18.29 -12.15 19.06
N LEU A 258 -17.59 -11.44 19.96
CA LEU A 258 -16.23 -10.94 19.72
C LEU A 258 -15.12 -11.86 20.24
N GLN A 259 -15.44 -12.90 21.02
CA GLN A 259 -14.42 -13.82 21.51
C GLN A 259 -13.62 -14.51 20.38
N PRO A 260 -14.23 -14.95 19.26
CA PRO A 260 -13.48 -15.51 18.14
C PRO A 260 -12.50 -14.51 17.53
N LEU A 261 -12.94 -13.27 17.31
CA LEU A 261 -12.08 -12.20 16.78
C LEU A 261 -10.94 -11.90 17.76
N ARG A 262 -11.23 -11.74 19.05
CA ARG A 262 -10.22 -11.50 20.08
C ARG A 262 -9.15 -12.59 20.07
N LYS A 263 -9.56 -13.85 20.07
CA LYS A 263 -8.65 -15.00 20.02
C LYS A 263 -7.77 -14.96 18.76
N GLN A 264 -8.38 -14.74 17.60
CA GLN A 264 -7.65 -14.62 16.33
C GLN A 264 -6.63 -13.48 16.36
N LEU A 265 -7.00 -12.30 16.85
CA LEU A 265 -6.11 -11.15 16.94
C LEU A 265 -4.92 -11.45 17.86
N ILE A 266 -5.16 -12.05 19.03
CA ILE A 266 -4.10 -12.46 19.96
C ILE A 266 -3.13 -13.43 19.26
N GLU A 267 -3.64 -14.54 18.70
CA GLU A 267 -2.82 -15.57 18.07
C GLU A 267 -1.96 -15.01 16.92
N ARG A 268 -2.53 -14.12 16.10
CA ARG A 268 -1.83 -13.51 14.96
C ARG A 268 -0.80 -12.47 15.40
N ILE A 269 -1.14 -11.61 16.37
CA ILE A 269 -0.20 -10.62 16.90
C ILE A 269 0.97 -11.32 17.59
N GLU A 270 0.73 -12.38 18.36
CA GLU A 270 1.80 -13.20 18.98
C GLU A 270 2.68 -13.87 17.93
N ALA A 271 2.13 -14.26 16.78
CA ALA A 271 2.89 -14.78 15.64
C ALA A 271 3.64 -13.70 14.85
N GLY A 272 3.52 -12.42 15.22
CA GLY A 272 4.16 -11.30 14.53
C GLY A 272 3.49 -10.92 13.21
N ASP A 273 2.23 -11.33 12.99
CA ASP A 273 1.46 -10.97 11.79
C ASP A 273 1.15 -9.46 11.81
N PRO A 274 1.65 -8.68 10.84
CA PRO A 274 1.40 -7.25 10.78
C PRO A 274 -0.03 -6.90 10.32
N THR A 275 -0.85 -7.88 9.98
CA THR A 275 -2.19 -7.74 9.37
C THR A 275 -3.20 -8.69 10.04
N PRO A 276 -3.36 -8.62 11.37
CA PRO A 276 -4.08 -9.65 12.11
C PRO A 276 -5.60 -9.66 11.85
N PHE A 277 -6.18 -8.56 11.34
CA PHE A 277 -7.62 -8.40 11.14
C PHE A 277 -8.03 -8.71 9.69
N VAL A 278 -7.88 -9.98 9.31
CA VAL A 278 -8.13 -10.48 7.95
C VAL A 278 -9.54 -10.13 7.43
N GLN A 279 -10.60 -10.30 8.23
CA GLN A 279 -11.97 -10.00 7.79
C GLN A 279 -12.10 -8.54 7.32
N PHE A 280 -11.52 -7.60 8.06
CA PHE A 280 -11.46 -6.19 7.68
C PHE A 280 -10.71 -5.99 6.36
N ARG A 281 -9.56 -6.63 6.17
CA ARG A 281 -8.79 -6.53 4.92
C ARG A 281 -9.53 -7.10 3.72
N ARG A 282 -10.24 -8.21 3.89
CA ARG A 282 -11.09 -8.78 2.84
C ARG A 282 -12.25 -7.86 2.47
N ALA A 283 -12.86 -7.20 3.44
CA ALA A 283 -13.87 -6.17 3.20
C ALA A 283 -13.28 -4.93 2.51
N GLU A 284 -12.05 -4.53 2.86
CA GLU A 284 -11.34 -3.40 2.22
C GLU A 284 -11.12 -3.63 0.72
N LEU A 285 -10.80 -4.86 0.30
CA LEU A 285 -10.72 -5.18 -1.12
C LEU A 285 -12.06 -4.96 -1.83
N VAL A 286 -13.15 -5.44 -1.24
CA VAL A 286 -14.51 -5.32 -1.81
C VAL A 286 -14.94 -3.87 -1.94
N THR A 287 -14.75 -3.05 -0.89
CA THR A 287 -15.14 -1.63 -0.91
C THR A 287 -14.24 -0.79 -1.82
N THR A 288 -12.97 -1.17 -1.97
CA THR A 288 -12.05 -0.57 -2.94
C THR A 288 -12.50 -0.89 -4.37
N ALA A 289 -12.79 -2.16 -4.66
CA ALA A 289 -13.28 -2.61 -5.94
C ALA A 289 -14.58 -1.91 -6.36
N ALA A 290 -15.52 -1.74 -5.41
CA ALA A 290 -16.78 -1.04 -5.67
C ALA A 290 -16.56 0.42 -6.11
N ARG A 291 -15.62 1.14 -5.47
CA ARG A 291 -15.28 2.53 -5.85
C ARG A 291 -14.54 2.62 -7.17
N MET A 292 -13.72 1.62 -7.51
CA MET A 292 -13.12 1.53 -8.84
C MET A 292 -14.20 1.32 -9.91
N ALA A 293 -15.15 0.44 -9.64
CA ALA A 293 -16.23 0.11 -10.56
C ALA A 293 -17.16 1.30 -10.84
N ASP A 294 -17.47 2.12 -9.83
CA ASP A 294 -18.34 3.29 -9.96
C ASP A 294 -17.62 4.61 -10.30
N GLY A 295 -16.28 4.59 -10.34
CA GLY A 295 -15.46 5.72 -10.77
C GLY A 295 -15.12 6.73 -9.68
N ARG A 296 -15.46 6.46 -8.41
CA ARG A 296 -14.99 7.28 -7.27
C ARG A 296 -13.50 7.09 -6.98
N LEU A 297 -12.95 5.95 -7.36
CA LEU A 297 -11.51 5.66 -7.27
C LEU A 297 -10.97 5.38 -8.67
N THR A 298 -9.98 6.17 -9.08
CA THR A 298 -9.49 6.28 -10.46
C THR A 298 -8.01 5.97 -10.55
N LEU A 299 -7.54 5.63 -11.74
CA LEU A 299 -6.12 5.51 -12.06
C LEU A 299 -5.61 6.83 -12.63
N SER A 300 -4.39 7.24 -12.29
CA SER A 300 -3.75 8.43 -12.88
C SER A 300 -3.47 8.22 -14.36
N ASN A 301 -4.15 8.99 -15.23
CA ASN A 301 -3.93 8.96 -16.67
C ASN A 301 -2.52 9.46 -17.06
N GLU A 302 -1.94 10.40 -16.32
CA GLU A 302 -0.58 10.90 -16.59
C GLU A 302 0.47 9.80 -16.40
N LEU A 303 0.38 9.08 -15.28
CA LEU A 303 1.25 7.93 -15.02
C LEU A 303 1.00 6.80 -16.03
N PHE A 304 -0.25 6.56 -16.41
CA PHE A 304 -0.59 5.54 -17.42
C PHE A 304 0.02 5.87 -18.78
N ARG A 305 -0.14 7.11 -19.25
CA ARG A 305 0.42 7.58 -20.53
C ARG A 305 1.93 7.54 -20.51
N LEU A 306 2.55 8.00 -19.43
CA LEU A 306 4.00 7.93 -19.29
C LEU A 306 4.48 6.49 -19.33
N GLY A 307 3.90 5.62 -18.50
CA GLY A 307 4.28 4.21 -18.43
C GLY A 307 4.19 3.52 -19.79
N ARG A 308 3.11 3.74 -20.55
CA ARG A 308 2.97 3.24 -21.92
C ARG A 308 4.04 3.76 -22.87
N ALA A 309 4.26 5.08 -22.89
CA ALA A 309 5.26 5.69 -23.76
C ALA A 309 6.69 5.21 -23.45
N LEU A 310 6.99 4.91 -22.18
CA LEU A 310 8.29 4.38 -21.77
C LEU A 310 8.41 2.86 -22.04
N GLN A 311 7.32 2.10 -21.95
CA GLN A 311 7.29 0.70 -22.39
C GLN A 311 7.59 0.56 -23.89
N GLU A 312 7.05 1.45 -24.73
CA GLU A 312 7.35 1.49 -26.16
C GLU A 312 8.84 1.76 -26.44
N GLN A 313 9.53 2.42 -25.51
CA GLN A 313 10.99 2.63 -25.54
C GLN A 313 11.79 1.50 -24.87
N GLY A 314 11.11 0.42 -24.44
CA GLY A 314 11.72 -0.78 -23.88
C GLY A 314 11.77 -0.84 -22.35
N ALA A 315 11.26 0.17 -21.63
CA ALA A 315 11.27 0.16 -20.17
C ALA A 315 10.52 -1.06 -19.60
N LEU A 316 11.00 -1.54 -18.46
CA LEU A 316 10.31 -2.53 -17.64
C LEU A 316 9.45 -1.79 -16.61
N VAL A 317 8.14 -2.01 -16.61
CA VAL A 317 7.24 -1.38 -15.64
C VAL A 317 6.77 -2.41 -14.62
N LEU A 318 6.99 -2.10 -13.35
CA LEU A 318 6.53 -2.84 -12.18
C LEU A 318 5.70 -1.90 -11.31
N ALA A 319 4.82 -2.47 -10.50
CA ALA A 319 4.12 -1.74 -9.46
C ALA A 319 4.31 -2.39 -8.09
N ALA A 320 4.32 -1.58 -7.05
CA ALA A 320 4.37 -2.09 -5.68
C ALA A 320 3.45 -1.32 -4.75
N SER A 321 3.05 -1.96 -3.66
CA SER A 321 2.26 -1.32 -2.60
C SER A 321 2.61 -1.91 -1.26
N ASP A 322 2.62 -1.07 -0.22
CA ASP A 322 2.61 -1.57 1.16
C ASP A 322 1.21 -2.04 1.58
N LYS A 323 0.24 -2.16 0.68
CA LYS A 323 -1.07 -2.76 0.97
C LYS A 323 -0.95 -4.26 1.33
N PRO A 324 -1.62 -4.74 2.39
CA PRO A 324 -1.73 -6.17 2.70
C PRO A 324 -2.26 -6.99 1.53
N ALA A 325 -1.69 -8.18 1.33
CA ALA A 325 -2.17 -9.13 0.32
C ALA A 325 -3.66 -9.46 0.51
N GLU A 326 -4.14 -9.56 1.75
CA GLU A 326 -5.55 -9.83 2.08
C GLU A 326 -6.51 -8.75 1.58
N SER A 327 -6.02 -7.52 1.42
CA SER A 327 -6.80 -6.38 0.92
C SER A 327 -6.55 -6.08 -0.57
N ALA A 328 -5.73 -6.89 -1.24
CA ALA A 328 -5.36 -6.70 -2.63
C ALA A 328 -5.60 -7.93 -3.51
N LEU A 329 -5.48 -9.13 -2.95
CA LEU A 329 -5.74 -10.40 -3.59
C LEU A 329 -7.01 -11.01 -3.00
N PRO A 330 -7.98 -11.48 -3.79
CA PRO A 330 -9.20 -12.12 -3.29
C PRO A 330 -8.91 -13.46 -2.61
N SER A 331 -9.74 -13.86 -1.65
CA SER A 331 -9.77 -15.26 -1.15
C SER A 331 -10.32 -16.21 -2.23
N PRO A 332 -10.15 -17.54 -2.11
CA PRO A 332 -10.75 -18.50 -3.03
C PRO A 332 -12.27 -18.32 -3.19
N GLU A 333 -12.97 -18.01 -2.10
CA GLU A 333 -14.41 -17.75 -2.10
C GLU A 333 -14.75 -16.45 -2.85
N GLN A 334 -13.97 -15.39 -2.61
CA GLN A 334 -14.14 -14.11 -3.32
C GLN A 334 -13.84 -14.26 -4.82
N MET A 335 -12.83 -15.05 -5.20
CA MET A 335 -12.54 -15.39 -6.59
C MET A 335 -13.67 -16.16 -7.24
N ALA A 336 -14.24 -17.15 -6.55
CA ALA A 336 -15.38 -17.91 -7.03
C ALA A 336 -16.62 -17.02 -7.22
N ALA A 337 -16.76 -15.96 -6.42
CA ALA A 337 -17.77 -14.92 -6.58
C ALA A 337 -17.46 -13.86 -7.66
N GLY A 338 -16.34 -13.99 -8.38
CA GLY A 338 -15.95 -13.12 -9.49
C GLY A 338 -15.14 -11.89 -9.10
N LEU A 339 -14.70 -11.77 -7.84
CA LEU A 339 -13.80 -10.68 -7.43
C LEU A 339 -12.40 -10.92 -8.01
N LEU A 340 -11.82 -9.86 -8.58
CA LEU A 340 -10.49 -9.90 -9.17
C LEU A 340 -9.44 -9.37 -8.17
N PRO A 341 -8.15 -9.75 -8.32
CA PRO A 341 -7.04 -9.04 -7.71
C PRO A 341 -7.09 -7.54 -8.03
N LEU A 342 -6.74 -6.69 -7.08
CA LEU A 342 -6.82 -5.22 -7.20
C LEU A 342 -6.16 -4.70 -8.48
N HIS A 343 -4.99 -5.23 -8.84
CA HIS A 343 -4.29 -4.84 -10.06
C HIS A 343 -5.00 -5.22 -11.36
N ARG A 344 -5.98 -6.12 -11.32
CA ARG A 344 -6.80 -6.56 -12.45
C ARG A 344 -8.22 -5.98 -12.42
N ILE A 345 -8.56 -5.16 -11.43
CA ILE A 345 -9.87 -4.50 -11.37
C ILE A 345 -9.86 -3.28 -12.31
N PRO A 346 -10.82 -3.17 -13.26
CA PRO A 346 -10.90 -1.99 -14.13
C PRO A 346 -11.32 -0.73 -13.36
N ALA A 347 -10.59 0.35 -13.56
CA ALA A 347 -10.90 1.68 -13.07
C ALA A 347 -10.83 2.71 -14.20
N ILE A 348 -11.47 3.87 -14.00
CA ILE A 348 -11.40 4.99 -14.95
C ILE A 348 -10.01 5.62 -14.89
N LEU A 349 -9.44 5.95 -16.06
CA LEU A 349 -8.27 6.83 -16.18
C LEU A 349 -8.73 8.29 -16.01
N ASP A 350 -8.24 8.98 -14.98
CA ASP A 350 -8.65 10.37 -14.64
C ASP A 350 -7.85 11.49 -15.29
#